data_AF-A0A955EKK4-F1
#
_entry.id   AF-A0A955EKK4-F1
#
_cell.length_a   1.000
_cell.length_b   1.000
_cell.length_c   1.000
_cell.angle_alpha   90.00
_cell.angle_beta   90.00
_cell.angle_gamma   90.00
#
_symmetry.space_group_name_H-M   'P 1'
#
loop_
_entity.id
_entity.type
_entity.pdbx_description
1 polymer ?
#
loop_
_entity_poly.entity_id
_entity_poly.type
_entity_poly.pdbx_seq_one_letter_code
_entity_poly.pdbx_strand_id
1 'polypeptide(L)'
;MTMRRLTMLGLAFGVMLSAGCRPPFAGARVDALGAAEAVVASDGSSAGAAALVASCAAGNTDFWAAKDRAHELLDEQDPLAADFALAVLEAGRQMESTLETGDANEFAWWTVGRLAYHAGEAKAMAGDYPGAEAVMLAGPRRWQRDSYWRKYADHDALIAVVLVNLGRRTEAIKWLDQRPVLMPPADEVWEMLTGEAR
;
A
#
# COMPACT_ATOMS: atom_id res chain seq x y z
N MET A 1 79.65 18.33 22.59
CA MET A 1 78.50 19.15 22.19
C MET A 1 77.82 18.45 21.02
N THR A 2 76.75 17.72 21.28
CA THR A 2 76.08 16.89 20.27
C THR A 2 74.58 17.23 20.30
N MET A 3 74.15 18.05 19.34
CA MET A 3 72.75 18.45 19.19
C MET A 3 71.94 17.29 18.58
N ARG A 4 71.04 16.71 19.39
CA ARG A 4 70.00 15.77 18.94
C ARG A 4 68.85 16.56 18.31
N ARG A 5 68.60 16.33 17.01
CA ARG A 5 67.43 16.84 16.30
C ARG A 5 66.21 15.98 16.65
N LEU A 6 65.18 16.61 17.20
CA LEU A 6 63.83 16.04 17.35
C LEU A 6 63.13 16.13 15.99
N THR A 7 62.76 14.98 15.42
CA THR A 7 61.87 14.90 14.26
C THR A 7 60.44 14.76 14.77
N MET A 8 59.63 15.81 14.64
CA MET A 8 58.19 15.73 14.89
C MET A 8 57.52 14.92 13.77
N LEU A 9 56.91 13.80 14.16
CA LEU A 9 56.04 13.00 13.30
C LEU A 9 54.66 13.67 13.26
N GLY A 10 54.36 14.38 12.18
CA GLY A 10 53.04 14.95 11.94
C GLY A 10 52.05 13.84 11.56
N LEU A 11 51.11 13.53 12.45
CA LEU A 11 49.98 12.66 12.16
C LEU A 11 49.00 13.41 11.23
N ALA A 12 49.09 13.17 9.94
CA ALA A 12 48.09 13.62 8.98
C ALA A 12 46.84 12.76 9.13
N PHE A 13 45.89 13.22 9.96
CA PHE A 13 44.56 12.62 10.07
C PHE A 13 43.78 13.01 8.81
N GLY A 14 43.87 12.18 7.78
CA GLY A 14 43.09 12.33 6.55
C GLY A 14 41.61 12.10 6.85
N VAL A 15 40.85 13.18 6.88
CA VAL A 15 39.38 13.14 6.84
C VAL A 15 39.00 12.57 5.48
N MET A 16 38.74 11.25 5.41
CA MET A 16 38.00 10.68 4.30
C MET A 16 36.60 11.29 4.37
N LEU A 17 36.39 12.34 3.57
CA LEU A 17 35.06 12.76 3.14
C LEU A 17 34.40 11.55 2.50
N SER A 18 33.56 10.87 3.28
CA SER A 18 32.58 9.92 2.80
C SER A 18 31.65 10.68 1.85
N ALA A 19 32.02 10.74 0.57
CA ALA A 19 31.08 10.95 -0.51
C ALA A 19 30.06 9.81 -0.38
N GLY A 20 28.99 10.07 0.37
CA GLY A 20 27.94 9.10 0.64
C GLY A 20 27.44 8.61 -0.71
N CYS A 21 27.71 7.33 -1.01
CA CYS A 21 27.13 6.62 -2.13
C CYS A 21 25.61 6.61 -1.94
N ARG A 22 24.94 7.72 -2.28
CA ARG A 22 23.51 7.72 -2.50
C ARG A 22 23.32 6.86 -3.75
N PRO A 23 22.58 5.76 -3.69
CA PRO A 23 22.34 4.95 -4.88
C PRO A 23 21.74 5.88 -5.95
N PRO A 24 22.25 5.86 -7.19
CA PRO A 24 21.88 6.83 -8.23
C PRO A 24 20.37 6.86 -8.56
N PHE A 25 19.62 5.90 -8.05
CA PHE A 25 18.18 5.73 -8.28
C PHE A 25 17.28 6.34 -7.20
N ALA A 26 17.83 6.84 -6.09
CA ALA A 26 17.00 7.36 -4.99
C ALA A 26 16.26 8.66 -5.38
N GLY A 27 16.90 9.57 -6.12
CA GLY A 27 16.27 10.82 -6.56
C GLY A 27 15.18 10.60 -7.61
N ALA A 28 15.50 9.87 -8.68
CA ALA A 28 14.57 9.57 -9.77
C ALA A 28 13.29 8.86 -9.29
N ARG A 29 13.42 8.00 -8.25
CA ARG A 29 12.28 7.33 -7.62
C ARG A 29 11.34 8.31 -6.91
N VAL A 30 11.88 9.20 -6.08
CA VAL A 30 11.06 10.18 -5.36
C VAL A 30 10.36 11.12 -6.34
N ASP A 31 11.06 11.59 -7.36
CA ASP A 31 10.48 12.46 -8.39
C ASP A 31 9.35 11.75 -9.16
N ALA A 32 9.52 10.47 -9.48
CA ALA A 32 8.51 9.68 -10.17
C ALA A 32 7.25 9.43 -9.32
N LEU A 33 7.42 9.17 -8.02
CA LEU A 33 6.29 9.01 -7.09
C LEU A 33 5.54 10.33 -6.90
N GLY A 34 6.26 11.43 -6.67
CA GLY A 34 5.66 12.76 -6.58
C GLY A 34 4.93 13.18 -7.85
N ALA A 35 5.44 12.80 -9.03
CA ALA A 35 4.74 13.04 -10.30
C ALA A 35 3.43 12.23 -10.39
N ALA A 36 3.42 10.97 -9.95
CA ALA A 36 2.20 10.16 -9.92
C ALA A 36 1.18 10.70 -8.90
N GLU A 37 1.63 11.14 -7.71
CA GLU A 37 0.79 11.82 -6.71
C GLU A 37 0.14 13.09 -7.30
N ALA A 38 0.92 13.90 -8.04
CA ALA A 38 0.40 15.08 -8.71
C ALA A 38 -0.68 14.74 -9.77
N VAL A 39 -0.49 13.65 -10.54
CA VAL A 39 -1.49 13.18 -11.51
C VAL A 39 -2.76 12.69 -10.81
N VAL A 40 -2.64 12.00 -9.67
CA VAL A 40 -3.83 11.61 -8.88
C VAL A 40 -4.60 12.85 -8.43
N ALA A 41 -3.90 13.88 -7.97
CA ALA A 41 -4.52 15.12 -7.51
C ALA A 41 -5.24 15.90 -8.63
N SER A 42 -4.72 15.88 -9.87
CA SER A 42 -5.31 16.60 -11.00
C SER A 42 -6.36 15.79 -11.77
N ASP A 43 -6.08 14.51 -12.01
CA ASP A 43 -6.78 13.69 -13.02
C ASP A 43 -7.39 12.40 -12.42
N GLY A 44 -7.22 12.17 -11.12
CA GLY A 44 -7.80 11.05 -10.38
C GLY A 44 -6.98 9.75 -10.43
N SER A 45 -7.40 8.77 -9.64
CA SER A 45 -6.65 7.53 -9.39
C SER A 45 -6.34 6.71 -10.65
N SER A 46 -7.24 6.71 -11.64
CA SER A 46 -7.02 5.93 -12.88
C SER A 46 -5.88 6.49 -13.73
N ALA A 47 -5.80 7.82 -13.86
CA ALA A 47 -4.68 8.49 -14.54
C ALA A 47 -3.38 8.29 -13.75
N GLY A 48 -3.43 8.39 -12.42
CA GLY A 48 -2.29 8.09 -11.55
C GLY A 48 -1.80 6.65 -11.69
N ALA A 49 -2.70 5.68 -11.80
CA ALA A 49 -2.36 4.28 -12.02
C ALA A 49 -1.62 4.09 -13.35
N ALA A 50 -2.09 4.73 -14.43
CA ALA A 50 -1.40 4.70 -15.72
C ALA A 50 0.01 5.33 -15.64
N ALA A 51 0.15 6.45 -14.90
CA ALA A 51 1.44 7.08 -14.65
C ALA A 51 2.40 6.17 -13.87
N LEU A 52 1.91 5.46 -12.85
CA LEU A 52 2.70 4.48 -12.09
C LEU A 52 3.16 3.31 -12.96
N VAL A 53 2.27 2.76 -13.78
CA VAL A 53 2.62 1.67 -14.73
C VAL A 53 3.70 2.13 -15.70
N ALA A 54 3.55 3.32 -16.29
CA ALA A 54 4.55 3.88 -17.20
C ALA A 54 5.91 4.11 -16.51
N SER A 55 5.90 4.62 -15.27
CA SER A 55 7.11 4.83 -14.48
C SER A 55 7.82 3.53 -14.12
N CYS A 56 7.06 2.48 -13.76
CA CYS A 56 7.60 1.15 -13.49
C CYS A 56 8.24 0.55 -14.75
N ALA A 57 7.57 0.65 -15.90
CA ALA A 57 8.10 0.16 -17.18
C ALA A 57 9.38 0.90 -17.61
N ALA A 58 9.52 2.17 -17.24
CA ALA A 58 10.73 2.97 -17.47
C ALA A 58 11.86 2.68 -16.47
N GLY A 59 11.60 1.91 -15.40
CA GLY A 59 12.57 1.65 -14.33
C GLY A 59 12.83 2.85 -13.42
N ASN A 60 11.98 3.88 -13.46
CA ASN A 60 12.10 5.08 -12.61
C ASN A 60 11.60 4.80 -11.19
N THR A 61 10.63 3.90 -11.05
CA THR A 61 10.14 3.39 -9.76
C THR A 61 9.81 1.89 -9.89
N ASP A 62 9.37 1.28 -8.80
CA ASP A 62 8.80 -0.06 -8.80
C ASP A 62 7.47 -0.08 -8.02
N PHE A 63 6.66 -1.11 -8.23
CA PHE A 63 5.35 -1.25 -7.59
C PHE A 63 5.45 -1.24 -6.07
N TRP A 64 6.50 -1.85 -5.50
CA TRP A 64 6.66 -1.98 -4.06
C TRP A 64 6.99 -0.63 -3.42
N ALA A 65 7.82 0.18 -4.05
CA ALA A 65 8.09 1.56 -3.64
C ALA A 65 6.83 2.43 -3.69
N ALA A 66 5.99 2.28 -4.72
CA ALA A 66 4.70 2.99 -4.77
C ALA A 66 3.75 2.55 -3.65
N LYS A 67 3.70 1.24 -3.34
CA LYS A 67 2.92 0.69 -2.21
C LYS A 67 3.44 1.22 -0.87
N ASP A 68 4.75 1.23 -0.65
CA ASP A 68 5.34 1.76 0.59
C ASP A 68 5.01 3.24 0.75
N ARG A 69 5.15 4.03 -0.32
CA ARG A 69 4.77 5.45 -0.31
C ARG A 69 3.28 5.66 -0.01
N ALA A 70 2.40 4.81 -0.52
CA ALA A 70 0.97 4.90 -0.23
C ALA A 70 0.65 4.62 1.25
N HIS A 71 1.36 3.70 1.90
CA HIS A 71 1.25 3.50 3.35
C HIS A 71 1.76 4.71 4.13
N GLU A 72 2.91 5.28 3.74
CA GLU A 72 3.45 6.49 4.37
C GLU A 72 2.43 7.65 4.34
N LEU A 73 1.80 7.89 3.18
CA LEU A 73 0.77 8.92 3.04
C LEU A 73 -0.45 8.65 3.94
N LEU A 74 -0.87 7.39 4.10
CA LEU A 74 -1.98 7.02 4.99
C LEU A 74 -1.60 7.25 6.47
N ASP A 75 -0.38 6.90 6.87
CA ASP A 75 0.13 7.13 8.22
C ASP A 75 0.25 8.63 8.54
N GLU A 76 0.62 9.43 7.55
CA GLU A 76 0.69 10.90 7.62
C GLU A 76 -0.70 11.56 7.57
N GLN A 77 -1.77 10.80 7.29
CA GLN A 77 -3.13 11.29 7.06
C GLN A 77 -3.20 12.34 5.94
N ASP A 78 -2.40 12.15 4.89
CA ASP A 78 -2.42 13.03 3.73
C ASP A 78 -3.80 12.97 3.04
N PRO A 79 -4.41 14.11 2.65
CA PRO A 79 -5.71 14.13 1.99
C PRO A 79 -5.79 13.30 0.70
N LEU A 80 -4.66 13.08 0.00
CA LEU A 80 -4.57 12.30 -1.23
C LEU A 80 -4.29 10.81 -0.96
N ALA A 81 -4.00 10.41 0.27
CA ALA A 81 -3.47 9.09 0.60
C ALA A 81 -4.32 7.95 0.07
N ALA A 82 -5.65 8.00 0.30
CA ALA A 82 -6.55 6.93 -0.12
C ALA A 82 -6.73 6.87 -1.65
N ASP A 83 -6.74 8.01 -2.33
CA ASP A 83 -6.85 8.06 -3.80
C ASP A 83 -5.55 7.60 -4.48
N PHE A 84 -4.41 7.92 -3.88
CA PHE A 84 -3.12 7.40 -4.32
C PHE A 84 -2.99 5.90 -4.05
N ALA A 85 -3.46 5.40 -2.91
CA ALA A 85 -3.53 3.97 -2.62
C ALA A 85 -4.39 3.21 -3.64
N LEU A 86 -5.54 3.77 -4.04
CA LEU A 86 -6.36 3.22 -5.13
C LEU A 86 -5.58 3.18 -6.45
N ALA A 87 -4.86 4.25 -6.80
CA ALA A 87 -4.02 4.30 -8.00
C ALA A 87 -2.93 3.20 -7.97
N VAL A 88 -2.29 2.98 -6.83
CA VAL A 88 -1.30 1.92 -6.64
C VAL A 88 -1.93 0.54 -6.83
N LEU A 89 -3.08 0.28 -6.21
CA LEU A 89 -3.80 -0.99 -6.35
C LEU A 89 -4.16 -1.23 -7.82
N GLU A 90 -4.74 -0.25 -8.51
CA GLU A 90 -5.07 -0.35 -9.93
C GLU A 90 -3.84 -0.58 -10.82
N ALA A 91 -2.72 0.08 -10.54
CA ALA A 91 -1.45 -0.17 -11.23
C ALA A 91 -0.98 -1.62 -11.00
N GLY A 92 -1.06 -2.10 -9.75
CA GLY A 92 -0.76 -3.49 -9.41
C GLY A 92 -1.59 -4.47 -10.24
N ARG A 93 -2.90 -4.22 -10.38
CA ARG A 93 -3.81 -5.07 -11.19
C ARG A 93 -3.38 -5.10 -12.66
N GLN A 94 -2.94 -3.97 -13.21
CA GLN A 94 -2.47 -3.89 -14.60
C GLN A 94 -1.12 -4.61 -14.80
N MET A 95 -0.28 -4.68 -13.76
CA MET A 95 1.03 -5.31 -13.78
C MET A 95 1.04 -6.72 -13.19
N GLU A 96 -0.13 -7.32 -12.92
CA GLU A 96 -0.23 -8.55 -12.12
C GLU A 96 0.63 -9.69 -12.69
N SER A 97 0.63 -9.89 -14.00
CA SER A 97 1.47 -10.92 -14.64
C SER A 97 2.97 -10.68 -14.45
N THR A 98 3.43 -9.43 -14.50
CA THR A 98 4.82 -9.07 -14.21
C THR A 98 5.16 -9.30 -12.75
N LEU A 99 4.27 -8.89 -11.84
CA LEU A 99 4.48 -9.04 -10.39
C LEU A 99 4.49 -10.50 -9.93
N GLU A 100 3.68 -11.37 -10.55
CA GLU A 100 3.64 -12.80 -10.24
C GLU A 100 4.91 -13.56 -10.63
N THR A 101 5.63 -13.08 -11.64
CA THR A 101 6.93 -13.67 -12.03
C THR A 101 8.09 -13.23 -11.14
N GLY A 102 7.88 -12.25 -10.28
CA GLY A 102 8.90 -11.76 -9.35
C GLY A 102 9.03 -12.62 -8.09
N ASP A 103 10.03 -12.29 -7.26
CA ASP A 103 10.32 -12.98 -5.99
C ASP A 103 9.35 -12.63 -4.84
N ALA A 104 8.17 -12.11 -5.16
CA ALA A 104 7.19 -11.66 -4.17
C ALA A 104 6.54 -12.85 -3.46
N ASN A 105 6.87 -13.01 -2.17
CA ASN A 105 6.26 -14.02 -1.32
C ASN A 105 4.83 -13.62 -0.89
N GLU A 106 4.11 -14.56 -0.26
CA GLU A 106 2.73 -14.34 0.22
C GLU A 106 2.61 -13.17 1.21
N PHE A 107 3.65 -12.91 2.01
CA PHE A 107 3.66 -11.79 2.95
C PHE A 107 3.64 -10.43 2.22
N ALA A 108 4.38 -10.30 1.12
CA ALA A 108 4.34 -9.08 0.30
C ALA A 108 2.92 -8.81 -0.21
N TRP A 109 2.22 -9.84 -0.68
CA TRP A 109 0.83 -9.73 -1.13
C TRP A 109 -0.13 -9.37 0.00
N TRP A 110 0.08 -9.88 1.22
CA TRP A 110 -0.70 -9.45 2.36
C TRP A 110 -0.56 -7.95 2.65
N THR A 111 0.63 -7.37 2.46
CA THR A 111 0.80 -5.91 2.64
C THR A 111 0.05 -5.08 1.59
N VAL A 112 -0.20 -5.64 0.41
CA VAL A 112 -1.06 -5.03 -0.62
C VAL A 112 -2.53 -5.08 -0.18
N GLY A 113 -3.00 -6.21 0.34
CA GLY A 113 -4.34 -6.29 0.90
C GLY A 113 -4.55 -5.37 2.10
N ARG A 114 -3.53 -5.19 2.95
CA ARG A 114 -3.57 -4.19 4.03
C ARG A 114 -3.63 -2.76 3.51
N LEU A 115 -2.94 -2.44 2.41
CA LEU A 115 -3.07 -1.12 1.77
C LEU A 115 -4.53 -0.83 1.40
N ALA A 116 -5.21 -1.81 0.77
CA ALA A 116 -6.63 -1.70 0.43
C ALA A 116 -7.52 -1.51 1.67
N TYR A 117 -7.26 -2.26 2.75
CA TYR A 117 -7.96 -2.10 4.03
C TYR A 117 -7.81 -0.67 4.59
N HIS A 118 -6.57 -0.19 4.77
CA HIS A 118 -6.31 1.08 5.43
C HIS A 118 -6.83 2.27 4.61
N ALA A 119 -6.72 2.21 3.28
CA ALA A 119 -7.33 3.20 2.41
C ALA A 119 -8.87 3.16 2.46
N GLY A 120 -9.45 1.96 2.50
CA GLY A 120 -10.90 1.77 2.65
C GLY A 120 -11.43 2.30 3.97
N GLU A 121 -10.73 2.03 5.06
CA GLU A 121 -11.02 2.55 6.40
C GLU A 121 -10.98 4.08 6.41
N ALA A 122 -9.93 4.69 5.85
CA ALA A 122 -9.81 6.15 5.74
C ALA A 122 -11.00 6.77 4.96
N LYS A 123 -11.38 6.19 3.82
CA LYS A 123 -12.55 6.62 3.03
C LYS A 123 -13.85 6.46 3.80
N ALA A 124 -14.05 5.32 4.46
CA ALA A 124 -15.24 5.05 5.26
C ALA A 124 -15.36 6.01 6.45
N MET A 125 -14.26 6.32 7.13
CA MET A 125 -14.22 7.32 8.20
C MET A 125 -14.54 8.74 7.71
N ALA A 126 -14.21 9.06 6.46
CA ALA A 126 -14.60 10.31 5.80
C ALA A 126 -16.07 10.32 5.31
N GLY A 127 -16.81 9.22 5.47
CA GLY A 127 -18.18 9.05 4.97
C GLY A 127 -18.28 8.76 3.47
N ASP A 128 -17.14 8.58 2.78
CA ASP A 128 -17.07 8.19 1.37
C ASP A 128 -17.16 6.66 1.23
N TYR A 129 -18.34 6.11 1.53
CA TYR A 129 -18.59 4.67 1.41
C TYR A 129 -18.44 4.13 -0.02
N PRO A 130 -18.86 4.84 -1.09
CA PRO A 130 -18.59 4.39 -2.45
C PRO A 130 -17.09 4.29 -2.75
N GLY A 131 -16.29 5.29 -2.33
CA GLY A 131 -14.84 5.26 -2.45
C GLY A 131 -14.19 4.15 -1.61
N ALA A 132 -14.71 3.91 -0.40
CA ALA A 132 -14.25 2.82 0.46
C ALA A 132 -14.46 1.45 -0.18
N GLU A 133 -15.65 1.18 -0.75
CA GLU A 133 -15.91 -0.06 -1.48
C GLU A 133 -14.95 -0.21 -2.66
N ALA A 134 -14.79 0.84 -3.46
CA ALA A 134 -13.95 0.82 -4.65
C ALA A 134 -12.51 0.43 -4.32
N VAL A 135 -11.93 1.00 -3.25
CA VAL A 135 -10.54 0.73 -2.89
C VAL A 135 -10.33 -0.61 -2.18
N MET A 136 -11.26 -1.04 -1.32
CA MET A 136 -11.13 -2.33 -0.61
C MET A 136 -11.16 -3.53 -1.55
N LEU A 137 -11.86 -3.41 -2.68
CA LEU A 137 -11.97 -4.47 -3.68
C LEU A 137 -10.98 -4.33 -4.84
N ALA A 138 -10.15 -3.28 -4.83
CA ALA A 138 -9.21 -3.00 -5.90
C ALA A 138 -7.97 -3.92 -5.89
N GLY A 139 -7.20 -3.84 -6.97
CA GLY A 139 -5.88 -4.44 -7.05
C GLY A 139 -5.80 -5.85 -7.59
N PRO A 140 -4.61 -6.47 -7.50
CA PRO A 140 -4.33 -7.82 -7.99
C PRO A 140 -5.21 -8.86 -7.32
N ARG A 141 -5.65 -9.87 -8.08
CA ARG A 141 -6.34 -11.05 -7.52
C ARG A 141 -5.44 -11.82 -6.57
N ARG A 142 -4.12 -11.72 -6.74
CA ARG A 142 -3.13 -12.46 -5.95
C ARG A 142 -3.27 -12.26 -4.44
N TRP A 143 -3.59 -11.05 -3.97
CA TRP A 143 -3.78 -10.82 -2.53
C TRP A 143 -5.18 -11.20 -2.05
N GLN A 144 -6.19 -11.26 -2.93
CA GLN A 144 -7.60 -11.52 -2.59
C GLN A 144 -7.93 -13.02 -2.41
N ARG A 145 -6.98 -13.81 -1.92
CA ARG A 145 -7.13 -15.27 -1.72
C ARG A 145 -7.70 -15.60 -0.35
N ASP A 146 -8.26 -16.80 -0.21
CA ASP A 146 -8.78 -17.31 1.07
C ASP A 146 -7.75 -17.26 2.21
N SER A 147 -6.45 -17.39 1.91
CA SER A 147 -5.35 -17.26 2.88
C SER A 147 -5.30 -15.88 3.52
N TYR A 148 -5.52 -14.82 2.73
CA TYR A 148 -5.58 -13.44 3.20
C TYR A 148 -6.83 -13.21 4.05
N TRP A 149 -8.00 -13.55 3.53
CA TRP A 149 -9.29 -13.31 4.19
C TRP A 149 -9.38 -14.02 5.55
N ARG A 150 -8.89 -15.25 5.64
CA ARG A 150 -8.81 -15.99 6.92
C ARG A 150 -7.92 -15.28 7.94
N LYS A 151 -6.86 -14.61 7.50
CA LYS A 151 -5.90 -13.93 8.38
C LYS A 151 -6.39 -12.53 8.79
N TYR A 152 -7.10 -11.83 7.92
CA TYR A 152 -7.53 -10.45 8.09
C TYR A 152 -9.06 -10.35 7.99
N ALA A 153 -9.74 -10.99 8.94
CA ALA A 153 -11.20 -10.96 9.02
C ALA A 153 -11.76 -9.56 9.31
N ASP A 154 -10.95 -8.65 9.85
CA ASP A 154 -11.26 -7.23 9.97
C ASP A 154 -11.55 -6.57 8.62
N HIS A 155 -10.85 -6.99 7.56
CA HIS A 155 -11.11 -6.50 6.21
C HIS A 155 -12.48 -7.00 5.68
N ASP A 156 -12.83 -8.27 5.92
CA ASP A 156 -14.15 -8.80 5.56
C ASP A 156 -15.28 -8.07 6.32
N ALA A 157 -15.07 -7.82 7.62
CA ALA A 157 -16.01 -7.09 8.46
C ALA A 157 -16.24 -5.67 7.93
N LEU A 158 -15.18 -4.95 7.60
CA LEU A 158 -15.26 -3.58 7.09
C LEU A 158 -15.99 -3.51 5.74
N ILE A 159 -15.72 -4.44 4.83
CA ILE A 159 -16.46 -4.53 3.56
C ILE A 159 -17.96 -4.68 3.81
N ALA A 160 -18.36 -5.59 4.71
CA ALA A 160 -19.77 -5.77 5.06
C ALA A 160 -20.39 -4.51 5.66
N VAL A 161 -19.68 -3.81 6.55
CA VAL A 161 -20.14 -2.53 7.14
C VAL A 161 -20.32 -1.47 6.05
N VAL A 162 -19.37 -1.34 5.13
CA VAL A 162 -19.47 -0.38 4.01
C VAL A 162 -20.67 -0.70 3.11
N LEU A 163 -20.88 -1.97 2.77
CA LEU A 163 -22.05 -2.41 1.99
C LEU A 163 -23.38 -2.07 2.69
N VAL A 164 -23.44 -2.21 4.01
CA VAL A 164 -24.63 -1.84 4.80
C VAL A 164 -24.89 -0.33 4.74
N ASN A 165 -23.85 0.48 4.88
CA ASN A 165 -23.96 1.94 4.77
C ASN A 165 -24.37 2.39 3.36
N LEU A 166 -24.08 1.59 2.34
CA LEU A 166 -24.58 1.77 0.96
C LEU A 166 -26.02 1.25 0.76
N GLY A 167 -26.70 0.79 1.81
CA GLY A 167 -28.05 0.23 1.72
C GLY A 167 -28.11 -1.20 1.14
N ARG A 168 -26.96 -1.87 1.00
CA ARG A 168 -26.81 -3.19 0.37
C ARG A 168 -26.65 -4.31 1.41
N ARG A 169 -27.52 -4.32 2.44
CA ARG A 169 -27.46 -5.29 3.55
C ARG A 169 -27.45 -6.75 3.10
N THR A 170 -28.27 -7.12 2.12
CA THR A 170 -28.31 -8.49 1.60
C THR A 170 -26.99 -8.92 0.95
N GLU A 171 -26.31 -7.98 0.27
CA GLU A 171 -25.00 -8.25 -0.33
C GLU A 171 -23.91 -8.36 0.74
N ALA A 172 -23.99 -7.59 1.83
CA ALA A 172 -23.09 -7.72 2.97
C ALA A 172 -23.19 -9.11 3.64
N ILE A 173 -24.40 -9.60 3.87
CA ILE A 173 -24.62 -10.96 4.41
C ILE A 173 -24.04 -12.00 3.44
N LYS A 174 -24.38 -11.89 2.14
CA LYS A 174 -23.86 -12.80 1.11
C LYS A 174 -22.33 -12.77 1.02
N TRP A 175 -21.70 -11.63 1.21
CA TRP A 175 -20.24 -11.49 1.23
C TRP A 175 -19.64 -12.33 2.36
N LEU A 176 -20.15 -12.16 3.58
CA LEU A 176 -19.70 -12.90 4.76
C LEU A 176 -20.01 -14.41 4.66
N ASP A 177 -21.14 -14.78 4.05
CA ASP A 177 -21.52 -16.18 3.80
C ASP A 177 -20.60 -16.93 2.85
N GLN A 178 -19.76 -16.23 2.06
CA GLN A 178 -18.77 -16.88 1.21
C GLN A 178 -17.62 -17.50 2.02
N ARG A 179 -17.50 -17.21 3.31
CA ARG A 179 -16.45 -17.74 4.17
C ARG A 179 -16.93 -19.01 4.86
N PRO A 180 -16.24 -20.17 4.72
CA PRO A 180 -16.61 -21.39 5.42
C PRO A 180 -16.55 -21.27 6.95
N VAL A 181 -15.66 -20.41 7.45
CA VAL A 181 -15.50 -20.08 8.87
C VAL A 181 -15.27 -18.57 8.94
N LEU A 182 -16.13 -17.86 9.66
CA LEU A 182 -15.94 -16.45 9.99
C LEU A 182 -15.14 -16.36 11.28
N MET A 183 -14.15 -15.46 11.31
CA MET A 183 -13.40 -15.13 12.50
C MET A 183 -13.86 -13.75 13.00
N PRO A 184 -13.82 -13.47 14.31
CA PRO A 184 -14.02 -12.10 14.78
C PRO A 184 -13.02 -11.13 14.09
N PRO A 185 -13.43 -9.91 13.71
CA PRO A 185 -14.75 -9.30 13.93
C PRO A 185 -15.81 -9.59 12.83
N ALA A 186 -15.47 -10.33 11.77
CA ALA A 186 -16.42 -10.59 10.68
C ALA A 186 -17.64 -11.40 11.11
N ASP A 187 -17.45 -12.32 12.05
CA ASP A 187 -18.52 -13.13 12.66
C ASP A 187 -19.50 -12.24 13.44
N GLU A 188 -19.00 -11.35 14.30
CA GLU A 188 -19.81 -10.39 15.07
C GLU A 188 -20.64 -9.48 14.14
N VAL A 189 -20.06 -9.02 13.01
CA VAL A 189 -20.81 -8.26 12.01
C VAL A 189 -21.89 -9.13 11.36
N TRP A 190 -21.61 -10.38 11.05
CA TRP A 190 -22.62 -11.30 10.53
C TRP A 190 -23.78 -11.46 11.51
N GLU A 191 -23.51 -11.73 12.79
CA GLU A 191 -24.51 -11.89 13.84
C GLU A 191 -25.37 -10.61 14.00
N MET A 192 -24.75 -9.43 13.97
CA MET A 192 -25.48 -8.15 13.99
C MET A 192 -26.41 -7.99 12.78
N LEU A 193 -26.01 -8.50 11.61
CA LEU A 193 -26.77 -8.38 10.37
C LEU A 193 -27.87 -9.43 10.23
N THR A 194 -27.76 -10.60 10.84
CA THR A 194 -28.74 -11.69 10.73
C THR A 194 -29.61 -11.85 11.99
N GLY A 195 -29.08 -11.50 13.17
CA GLY A 195 -29.67 -11.82 14.46
C GLY A 195 -29.50 -13.29 14.87
N GLU A 196 -28.64 -14.02 14.17
CA GLU A 196 -28.35 -15.45 14.39
C GLU A 196 -26.92 -15.60 14.94
N ALA A 197 -26.65 -16.70 15.66
CA ALA A 197 -25.30 -17.09 16.08
C ALA A 197 -24.81 -18.28 15.24
N ARG A 198 -23.50 -18.35 14.95
CA ARG A 198 -22.89 -19.36 14.07
C ARG A 198 -22.04 -20.41 14.79
#